data_AF-A0A895AJR0-F1
#
_entry.id   AF-A0A895AJR0-F1
#
_cell.length_a   1.000
_cell.length_b   1.000
_cell.length_c   1.000
_cell.angle_alpha   90.00
_cell.angle_beta   90.00
_cell.angle_gamma   90.00
#
_symmetry.space_group_name_H-M   'P 1'
#
loop_
_entity.id
_entity.type
_entity.pdbx_description
1 polymer ?
#
loop_
_entity_poly.entity_id
_entity_poly.type
_entity_poly.pdbx_seq_one_letter_code
_entity_poly.pdbx_strand_id
1 'polypeptide(L)'
;MLTSTPLFIGGFPGGMELAVVLLIAILLFGANKIPKLARSSGEAIGEFQKGREEVEQELQEIKSESAPDASADATADTTSDTTTDATSSADDTATN
;
A
#
# COMPACT_ATOMS: atom_id res chain seq x y z
N MET A 1 -4.36 36.19 24.61
CA MET A 1 -5.58 35.42 24.28
C MET A 1 -5.14 34.21 23.46
N LEU A 2 -5.03 33.02 24.06
CA LEU A 2 -4.74 31.79 23.30
C LEU A 2 -6.01 31.39 22.56
N THR A 3 -6.08 31.68 21.27
CA THR A 3 -7.15 31.16 20.41
C THR A 3 -6.82 29.71 20.09
N SER A 4 -7.43 28.79 20.83
CA SER A 4 -7.41 27.35 20.55
C SER A 4 -8.36 27.08 19.37
N THR A 5 -7.83 27.14 18.17
CA THR A 5 -8.51 26.70 16.95
C THR A 5 -8.45 25.17 16.89
N PRO A 6 -9.57 24.44 16.72
CA PRO A 6 -9.52 22.98 16.55
C PRO A 6 -8.95 22.62 15.17
N LEU A 7 -7.63 22.44 15.17
CA LEU A 7 -6.78 21.39 14.62
C LEU A 7 -7.43 20.17 13.88
N PHE A 8 -8.45 20.33 13.02
CA PHE A 8 -8.96 19.24 12.14
C PHE A 8 -9.58 19.75 10.83
N ILE A 9 -9.36 21.01 10.44
CA ILE A 9 -9.93 21.63 9.23
C ILE A 9 -9.11 21.21 8.01
N GLY A 10 -9.23 19.96 7.59
CA GLY A 10 -8.50 19.50 6.40
C GLY A 10 -8.42 18.01 6.20
N GLY A 11 -9.32 17.20 6.77
CA GLY A 11 -9.47 15.76 6.47
C GLY A 11 -8.29 14.84 6.87
N PHE A 12 -7.09 15.38 7.00
CA PHE A 12 -5.88 14.66 7.34
C PHE A 12 -5.18 15.39 8.47
N PRO A 13 -5.10 14.79 9.66
CA PRO A 13 -4.34 15.38 10.74
C PRO A 13 -2.86 15.44 10.36
N GLY A 14 -2.24 16.61 10.49
CA GLY A 14 -0.82 16.79 10.27
C GLY A 14 0.03 15.90 11.20
N GLY A 15 1.31 15.71 10.89
CA GLY A 15 2.19 14.79 11.63
C GLY A 15 2.25 15.07 13.15
N MET A 16 2.16 16.35 13.55
CA MET A 16 2.12 16.74 14.96
C MET A 16 0.81 16.32 15.65
N GLU A 17 -0.30 16.43 14.94
CA GLU A 17 -1.65 16.12 15.43
C GLU A 17 -1.78 14.60 15.60
N LEU A 18 -1.28 13.83 14.64
CA LEU A 18 -1.13 12.37 14.74
C LEU A 18 -0.25 11.95 15.91
N ALA A 19 0.86 12.66 16.17
CA ALA A 19 1.73 12.37 17.31
C ALA A 19 1.02 12.59 18.65
N VAL A 20 0.18 13.62 18.78
CA VAL A 20 -0.62 13.87 19.99
C VAL A 20 -1.67 12.77 20.18
N VAL A 21 -2.39 12.39 19.11
CA VAL A 21 -3.36 11.28 19.18
C VAL A 21 -2.67 9.97 19.54
N LEU A 22 -1.51 9.69 18.95
CA LEU A 22 -0.71 8.50 19.27
C LEU A 22 -0.25 8.50 20.73
N LEU A 23 0.17 9.65 21.26
CA LEU A 23 0.55 9.80 22.66
C LEU A 23 -0.63 9.48 23.60
N ILE A 24 -1.82 10.01 23.31
CA ILE A 24 -3.03 9.71 24.09
C ILE A 24 -3.37 8.21 24.00
N ALA A 25 -3.31 7.63 22.81
CA ALA A 25 -3.55 6.19 22.62
C ALA A 25 -2.55 5.33 23.42
N ILE A 26 -1.28 5.73 23.46
CA ILE A 26 -0.24 5.06 24.26
C ILE A 26 -0.51 5.19 25.77
N LEU A 27 -1.08 6.30 26.25
CA LEU A 27 -1.44 6.43 27.67
C LEU A 27 -2.63 5.54 28.05
N LEU A 28 -3.61 5.39 27.16
CA LEU A 28 -4.80 4.56 27.41
C LEU A 28 -4.51 3.06 27.28
N PHE A 29 -3.78 2.67 26.23
CA PHE A 29 -3.53 1.25 25.91
C PHE A 29 -2.15 0.77 26.38
N GLY A 30 -1.19 1.67 26.58
CA GLY A 30 0.20 1.37 26.91
C GLY A 30 1.11 1.26 25.67
N ALA A 31 2.37 1.70 25.81
CA ALA A 31 3.36 1.71 24.72
C ALA A 31 3.61 0.33 24.09
N ASN A 32 3.39 -0.74 24.84
CA ASN A 32 3.61 -2.11 24.38
C ASN A 32 2.39 -2.76 23.72
N LYS A 33 1.18 -2.18 23.81
CA LYS A 33 -0.03 -2.85 23.28
C LYS A 33 -0.23 -2.67 21.80
N ILE A 34 -0.05 -1.46 21.27
CA ILE A 34 -0.16 -1.20 19.83
C ILE A 34 0.85 -2.06 19.02
N PRO A 35 2.16 -2.12 19.37
CA PRO A 35 3.13 -2.94 18.63
C PRO A 35 2.85 -4.44 18.77
N LYS A 36 2.42 -4.90 19.95
CA LYS A 36 2.12 -6.30 20.19
C LYS A 36 0.91 -6.77 19.38
N LEU A 37 -0.15 -5.97 19.30
CA LEU A 37 -1.32 -6.24 18.45
C LEU A 37 -0.94 -6.26 16.97
N ALA A 38 -0.16 -5.29 16.52
CA ALA A 38 0.33 -5.24 15.14
C ALA A 38 1.15 -6.49 14.80
N ARG A 39 2.02 -6.94 15.72
CA ARG A 39 2.83 -8.15 15.53
C ARG A 39 1.96 -9.41 15.40
N SER A 40 1.08 -9.67 16.37
CA SER A 40 0.24 -10.89 16.34
C SER A 40 -0.77 -10.88 15.18
N SER A 41 -1.33 -9.71 14.86
CA SER A 41 -2.23 -9.57 13.71
C SER A 41 -1.48 -9.75 12.40
N GLY A 42 -0.25 -9.22 12.30
CA GLY A 42 0.60 -9.38 11.12
C GLY A 42 1.06 -10.82 10.91
N GLU A 43 1.41 -11.52 11.99
CA GLU A 43 1.72 -12.97 11.95
C GLU A 43 0.51 -13.78 11.48
N ALA A 44 -0.69 -13.52 12.02
CA ALA A 44 -1.90 -14.21 11.61
C ALA A 44 -2.25 -13.96 10.12
N ILE A 45 -2.14 -12.70 9.66
CA ILE A 45 -2.38 -12.34 8.26
C ILE A 45 -1.32 -13.00 7.35
N GLY A 46 -0.05 -13.03 7.77
CA GLY A 46 1.04 -13.65 7.01
C GLY A 46 0.85 -15.15 6.81
N GLU A 47 0.56 -15.90 7.88
CA GLU A 47 0.28 -17.34 7.80
C GLU A 47 -0.98 -17.63 6.99
N PHE A 48 -2.01 -16.78 7.10
CA PHE A 48 -3.21 -16.90 6.29
C PHE A 48 -2.92 -16.69 4.80
N GLN A 49 -2.08 -15.71 4.44
CA GLN A 49 -1.73 -15.44 3.06
C GLN A 49 -0.93 -16.59 2.44
N LYS A 50 0.01 -17.16 3.20
CA LYS A 50 0.79 -18.34 2.81
C LYS A 50 -0.10 -19.57 2.60
N GLY A 51 -1.01 -19.86 3.54
CA GLY A 51 -1.96 -20.98 3.39
C GLY A 51 -2.89 -20.81 2.19
N ARG A 52 -3.28 -19.57 1.84
CA ARG A 52 -4.07 -19.30 0.63
C ARG A 52 -3.29 -19.57 -0.65
N GLU A 53 -2.01 -19.23 -0.68
CA GLU A 53 -1.12 -19.47 -1.82
C GLU A 53 -0.88 -20.97 -2.05
N GLU A 54 -0.63 -21.72 -0.98
CA GLU A 54 -0.48 -23.18 -1.03
C GLU A 54 -1.75 -23.85 -1.57
N VAL A 55 -2.93 -23.44 -1.10
CA VAL A 55 -4.22 -23.96 -1.59
C VAL A 55 -4.45 -23.60 -3.06
N GLU A 56 -4.13 -22.38 -3.48
CA GLU A 56 -4.27 -21.96 -4.88
C GLU A 56 -3.33 -22.73 -5.81
N GLN A 57 -2.11 -23.02 -5.36
CA GLN A 57 -1.15 -23.85 -6.09
C GLN A 57 -1.62 -25.30 -6.22
N GLU A 58 -2.12 -25.90 -5.14
CA GLU A 58 -2.69 -27.24 -5.15
C GLU A 58 -3.90 -27.32 -6.11
N LEU A 59 -4.78 -26.32 -6.07
CA LEU A 59 -5.93 -26.24 -7.00
C LEU A 59 -5.50 -26.12 -8.47
N GLN A 60 -4.43 -25.39 -8.77
CA GLN A 60 -3.89 -25.27 -10.12
C GLN A 60 -3.27 -26.59 -10.59
N GLU A 61 -2.55 -27.30 -9.72
CA GLU A 61 -1.96 -28.60 -10.03
C GLU A 61 -3.03 -29.66 -10.34
N ILE A 62 -4.08 -29.75 -9.51
CA ILE A 62 -5.22 -30.66 -9.74
C ILE A 62 -5.95 -30.33 -11.05
N LYS A 63 -6.06 -29.04 -11.38
CA LYS A 63 -6.69 -28.59 -12.63
C LYS A 63 -5.83 -28.89 -13.86
N SER A 64 -4.51 -28.86 -13.71
CA SER A 64 -3.56 -29.19 -14.77
C SER A 64 -3.44 -30.70 -15.01
N GLU A 65 -3.65 -31.54 -13.99
CA GLU A 65 -3.69 -33.01 -14.10
C GLU A 65 -4.96 -33.52 -14.81
N SER A 66 -6.05 -32.74 -14.81
CA SER A 66 -7.38 -33.19 -15.27
C SER A 66 -7.76 -32.84 -16.72
N ALA A 67 -6.84 -32.33 -17.56
CA ALA A 67 -7.12 -32.00 -18.96
C ALA A 67 -6.07 -32.55 -19.93
N PRO A 68 -6.43 -33.34 -20.96
CA PRO A 68 -5.52 -33.65 -22.05
C PRO A 68 -5.51 -32.49 -23.07
N ASP A 69 -4.31 -31.96 -23.30
CA ASP A 69 -3.80 -31.28 -24.51
C ASP A 69 -4.67 -30.19 -25.20
N ALA A 70 -4.17 -28.95 -25.16
CA ALA A 70 -4.35 -27.98 -26.23
C ALA A 70 -3.16 -27.00 -26.30
N SER A 71 -2.19 -27.36 -27.13
CA SER A 71 -1.40 -26.52 -28.07
C SER A 71 -0.99 -25.08 -27.71
N ALA A 72 0.32 -24.88 -27.90
CA ALA A 72 1.05 -23.65 -28.25
C ALA A 72 0.28 -22.56 -29.01
N ASP A 73 0.54 -21.28 -28.71
CA ASP A 73 1.20 -20.32 -29.63
C ASP A 73 1.34 -18.89 -29.02
N ALA A 74 2.32 -18.15 -29.54
CA ALA A 74 2.52 -16.69 -29.52
C ALA A 74 3.47 -16.08 -28.48
N THR A 75 4.76 -16.14 -28.83
CA THR A 75 5.78 -15.12 -28.64
C THR A 75 5.32 -13.71 -29.08
N ALA A 76 5.55 -12.70 -28.23
CA ALA A 76 5.79 -11.30 -28.60
C ALA A 76 6.42 -10.63 -27.36
N ASP A 77 7.73 -10.52 -27.21
CA ASP A 77 8.69 -9.66 -27.91
C ASP A 77 8.28 -8.18 -28.03
N THR A 78 9.12 -7.34 -27.42
CA THR A 78 9.32 -5.89 -27.64
C THR A 78 8.21 -4.91 -27.23
N THR A 79 8.49 -4.15 -26.16
CA THR A 79 8.51 -2.68 -26.23
C THR A 79 9.55 -2.16 -25.24
N SER A 80 10.77 -1.98 -25.76
CA SER A 80 11.69 -0.95 -25.30
C SER A 80 11.07 0.44 -25.45
N ASP A 81 11.60 1.37 -24.66
CA ASP A 81 11.63 2.81 -24.88
C ASP A 81 10.35 3.64 -24.67
N THR A 82 10.34 4.34 -23.54
CA THR A 82 10.14 5.79 -23.58
C THR A 82 11.17 6.44 -22.66
N THR A 83 12.36 6.68 -23.20
CA THR A 83 13.17 7.84 -22.83
C THR A 83 12.51 9.09 -23.43
N THR A 84 12.59 10.21 -22.72
CA THR A 84 12.62 11.63 -23.17
C THR A 84 11.79 12.44 -22.16
N ASP A 85 12.38 12.96 -21.09
CA ASP A 85 13.31 14.11 -21.05
C ASP A 85 12.60 15.44 -21.37
N ALA A 86 12.91 16.41 -20.51
CA ALA A 86 12.76 17.86 -20.62
C ALA A 86 11.44 18.48 -21.08
N THR A 87 10.90 19.36 -20.20
CA THR A 87 10.49 20.77 -20.48
C THR A 87 9.69 21.21 -19.25
N SER A 88 10.18 21.99 -18.27
CA SER A 88 10.93 23.25 -18.33
C SER A 88 10.47 24.18 -19.46
N SER A 89 9.34 24.84 -19.25
CA SER A 89 9.03 26.15 -19.84
C SER A 89 8.19 26.86 -18.80
N ALA A 90 8.80 27.68 -17.95
CA ALA A 90 9.07 29.08 -18.24
C ALA A 90 7.77 29.87 -18.39
N ASP A 91 7.33 30.35 -17.23
CA ASP A 91 6.71 31.65 -16.98
C ASP A 91 6.93 32.66 -18.13
N ASP A 92 5.93 32.83 -18.98
CA ASP A 92 5.80 33.98 -19.90
C ASP A 92 4.64 34.85 -19.38
N THR A 93 4.92 35.62 -18.33
CA THR A 93 4.08 36.75 -17.92
C THR A 93 4.54 38.00 -18.67
N ALA A 94 3.93 38.25 -19.83
CA ALA A 94 3.90 39.57 -20.46
C ALA A 94 2.63 39.70 -21.31
N THR A 95 1.58 40.34 -20.77
CA THR A 95 0.46 40.82 -21.60
C THR A 95 -0.13 42.08 -20.98
N ASN A 96 0.21 43.19 -21.66
CA ASN A 96 -0.46 44.49 -21.78
C ASN A 96 -0.93 45.23 -20.51
#